data_AF-A0A942SJC2-F1
#
_entry.id   AF-A0A942SJC2-F1
#
_cell.length_a   1.000
_cell.length_b   1.000
_cell.length_c   1.000
_cell.angle_alpha   90.00
_cell.angle_beta   90.00
_cell.angle_gamma   90.00
#
_symmetry.space_group_name_H-M   'P 1'
#
loop_
_entity.id
_entity.type
_entity.pdbx_description
1 polymer ?
#
loop_
_entity_poly.entity_id
_entity_poly.type
_entity_poly.pdbx_seq_one_letter_code
_entity_poly.pdbx_strand_id
1 'polypeptide(L)'
;MANVQVENGYIRIATELMDEIIRRDFSKRQLAILHFIIRLSYGCQKKDCVIGKFNAFELAGLNKSDIKKELKFLRECRVINWDENTMIFSINKDYEKWQINPNKGFEKEKLDQLIHENIKKFVGKTPTNEGEKVGKIPTISKSEVGKIPTNLDEKVGKTPTNELVKHQLQETEIPWEGNVEEVPKDSIKDSYLKINTTTTAAVENPIQLFEKLLCRLSPMQMESLIKWEKAFKGKSEIVNEAITIADNKNKRYFGFVEFLLKEWANNNLDSLDRVRAFEQEKFNKTKPRSGYGRKPIRTEKVPDWYEKQKQQQTASKPPNQEQEESPEEKRARLLEIQKKYQNSGF
;
A
#
# COMPACT_ATOMS: atom_id res chain seq x y z
N MET A 1 0.47 12.46 -39.00
CA MET A 1 1.06 12.20 -37.67
C MET A 1 1.00 13.49 -36.86
N ALA A 2 0.70 13.42 -35.57
CA ALA A 2 0.73 14.60 -34.70
C ALA A 2 2.19 15.05 -34.50
N ASN A 3 2.48 16.33 -34.76
CA ASN A 3 3.80 16.92 -34.54
C ASN A 3 3.78 17.67 -33.20
N VAL A 4 4.29 17.04 -32.14
CA VAL A 4 4.31 17.61 -30.78
C VAL A 4 5.67 18.24 -30.54
N GLN A 5 5.69 19.55 -30.28
CA GLN A 5 6.90 20.35 -30.08
C GLN A 5 6.88 21.00 -28.69
N VAL A 6 8.06 21.16 -28.06
CA VAL A 6 8.21 21.79 -26.74
C VAL A 6 7.84 23.28 -26.78
N GLU A 7 7.94 23.89 -27.96
CA GLU A 7 7.51 25.27 -28.24
C GLU A 7 6.00 25.47 -28.00
N ASN A 8 5.19 24.41 -28.14
CA ASN A 8 3.75 24.45 -27.86
C ASN A 8 3.43 24.42 -26.35
N GLY A 9 4.46 24.51 -25.50
CA GLY A 9 4.35 24.57 -24.06
C GLY A 9 4.83 23.30 -23.37
N TYR A 10 5.30 23.48 -22.14
CA TYR A 10 5.71 22.40 -21.25
C TYR A 10 5.20 22.68 -19.84
N ILE A 11 5.08 21.63 -19.04
CA ILE A 11 4.69 21.73 -17.64
C ILE A 11 5.97 21.71 -16.80
N ARG A 12 6.25 22.81 -16.10
CA ARG A 12 7.38 22.89 -15.17
C ARG A 12 6.92 22.50 -13.77
N ILE A 13 7.31 21.31 -13.33
CA ILE A 13 7.02 20.77 -12.00
C ILE A 13 8.31 20.34 -11.32
N ALA A 14 8.36 20.44 -9.98
CA ALA A 14 9.50 19.93 -9.23
C ALA A 14 9.56 18.41 -9.34
N THR A 15 10.75 17.86 -9.59
CA THR A 15 10.97 16.41 -9.70
C THR A 15 10.57 15.69 -8.42
N GLU A 16 10.90 16.25 -7.25
CA GLU A 16 10.52 15.71 -5.94
C GLU A 16 9.00 15.50 -5.80
N LEU A 17 8.21 16.45 -6.30
CA LEU A 17 6.76 16.37 -6.23
C LEU A 17 6.22 15.31 -7.18
N MET A 18 6.86 15.14 -8.35
CA MET A 18 6.53 14.05 -9.27
C MET A 18 6.90 12.68 -8.70
N ASP A 19 8.07 12.57 -8.08
CA ASP A 19 8.55 11.34 -7.45
C ASP A 19 7.63 10.88 -6.32
N GLU A 20 7.14 11.82 -5.50
CA GLU A 20 6.18 11.52 -4.44
C GLU A 20 4.79 11.12 -4.99
N ILE A 21 4.38 11.65 -6.14
CA ILE A 21 3.17 11.18 -6.85
C ILE A 21 3.36 9.75 -7.35
N ILE A 22 4.55 9.40 -7.86
CA ILE A 22 4.87 8.04 -8.34
C ILE A 22 4.99 7.06 -7.17
N ARG A 23 5.55 7.50 -6.05
CA ARG A 23 5.80 6.68 -4.86
C ARG A 23 4.53 6.19 -4.18
N ARG A 24 3.44 6.96 -4.25
CA ARG A 24 2.22 6.74 -3.46
C ARG A 24 1.13 6.03 -4.26
N ASP A 25 0.24 5.34 -3.54
CA ASP A 25 -0.78 4.47 -4.12
C ASP A 25 -2.07 5.19 -4.55
N PHE A 26 -1.94 6.24 -5.36
CA PHE A 26 -3.09 6.96 -5.88
C PHE A 26 -3.97 6.11 -6.80
N SER A 27 -5.29 6.28 -6.67
CA SER A 27 -6.24 5.68 -7.61
C SER A 27 -6.11 6.32 -8.99
N LYS A 28 -6.53 5.61 -10.05
CA LYS A 28 -6.55 6.15 -11.42
C LYS A 28 -7.35 7.46 -11.52
N ARG A 29 -8.44 7.59 -10.75
CA ARG A 29 -9.27 8.80 -10.72
C ARG A 29 -8.56 9.95 -10.01
N GLN A 30 -7.88 9.66 -8.90
CA GLN A 30 -7.09 10.64 -8.17
C GLN A 30 -5.92 11.16 -9.01
N LEU A 31 -5.22 10.28 -9.73
CA LEU A 31 -4.19 10.68 -10.68
C LEU A 31 -4.76 11.55 -11.81
N ALA A 32 -5.94 11.24 -12.34
CA ALA A 32 -6.60 12.08 -13.35
C ALA A 32 -6.91 13.49 -12.80
N ILE A 33 -7.42 13.58 -11.56
CA ILE A 33 -7.64 14.87 -10.87
C ILE A 33 -6.33 15.62 -10.69
N LEU A 34 -5.29 14.97 -10.18
CA LEU A 34 -3.98 15.57 -9.95
C LEU A 34 -3.36 16.08 -11.25
N HIS A 35 -3.32 15.26 -12.30
CA HIS A 35 -2.82 15.69 -13.60
C HIS A 35 -3.63 16.84 -14.19
N PHE A 36 -4.95 16.85 -14.01
CA PHE A 36 -5.80 17.95 -14.45
C PHE A 36 -5.47 19.25 -13.70
N ILE A 37 -5.32 19.19 -12.37
CA ILE A 37 -4.90 20.34 -11.56
C ILE A 37 -3.50 20.80 -11.97
N ILE A 38 -2.54 19.89 -12.17
CA ILE A 38 -1.18 20.21 -12.63
C ILE A 38 -1.24 20.92 -13.99
N ARG A 39 -2.08 20.44 -14.91
CA ARG A 39 -2.22 21.05 -16.24
C ARG A 39 -2.81 22.46 -16.17
N LEU A 40 -3.73 22.72 -15.24
CA LEU A 40 -4.37 24.03 -15.06
C LEU A 40 -3.56 25.00 -14.19
N SER A 41 -2.72 24.49 -13.29
CA SER A 41 -1.84 25.30 -12.43
C SER A 41 -0.46 25.45 -13.08
N TYR A 42 0.42 24.46 -12.91
CA TYR A 42 1.81 24.48 -13.39
C TYR A 42 1.90 24.59 -14.92
N GLY A 43 0.93 24.03 -15.66
CA GLY A 43 0.82 24.24 -17.11
C GLY A 43 0.53 25.68 -17.52
N CYS A 44 0.01 26.49 -16.61
CA CYS A 44 -0.19 27.94 -16.75
C CYS A 44 0.91 28.75 -16.04
N GLN A 45 1.99 28.09 -15.60
CA GLN A 45 3.09 28.65 -14.81
C GLN A 45 2.67 29.24 -13.44
N LYS A 46 1.54 28.80 -12.90
CA LYS A 46 1.03 29.17 -11.57
C LYS A 46 1.08 27.99 -10.61
N LYS A 47 1.08 28.26 -9.30
CA LYS A 47 1.09 27.20 -8.26
C LYS A 47 -0.32 26.76 -7.86
N ASP A 48 -1.30 27.56 -8.25
CA ASP A 48 -2.71 27.47 -7.95
C ASP A 48 -3.53 27.56 -9.25
N CYS A 49 -4.75 27.04 -9.21
CA CYS A 49 -5.70 27.14 -10.30
C CYS A 49 -7.12 27.37 -9.78
N VAL A 50 -7.91 28.13 -10.53
CA VAL A 50 -9.32 28.38 -10.24
C VAL A 50 -10.16 27.40 -11.06
N ILE A 51 -11.05 26.66 -10.41
CA ILE A 51 -11.97 25.74 -11.09
C ILE A 51 -13.39 26.07 -10.61
N GLY A 52 -14.12 26.86 -11.39
CA GLY A 52 -15.40 27.42 -10.94
C GLY A 52 -16.52 26.39 -10.67
N LYS A 53 -16.43 25.18 -11.23
CA LYS A 53 -17.41 24.10 -11.00
C LYS A 53 -16.74 22.73 -11.00
N PHE A 54 -17.19 21.83 -10.14
CA PHE A 54 -16.70 20.45 -10.10
C PHE A 54 -16.92 19.68 -11.41
N ASN A 55 -17.95 20.04 -12.18
CA ASN A 55 -18.22 19.41 -13.48
C ASN A 55 -17.07 19.61 -14.48
N ALA A 56 -16.18 20.58 -14.28
CA ALA A 56 -15.00 20.75 -15.12
C ALA A 56 -14.09 19.51 -15.13
N PHE A 57 -14.08 18.73 -14.04
CA PHE A 57 -13.31 17.49 -13.94
C PHE A 57 -13.88 16.36 -14.83
N GLU A 58 -15.08 16.51 -15.41
CA GLU A 58 -15.58 15.60 -16.44
C GLU A 58 -14.70 15.59 -17.69
N LEU A 59 -14.01 16.72 -17.98
CA LEU A 59 -13.03 16.80 -19.06
C LEU A 59 -11.83 15.86 -18.85
N ALA A 60 -11.52 15.55 -17.60
CA ALA A 60 -10.49 14.58 -17.23
C ALA A 60 -11.05 13.14 -17.16
N GLY A 61 -12.31 12.92 -17.52
CA GLY A 61 -12.95 11.60 -17.58
C GLY A 61 -13.55 11.12 -16.26
N LEU A 62 -13.89 12.03 -15.33
CA LEU A 62 -14.49 11.67 -14.04
C LEU A 62 -16.02 11.80 -14.03
N ASN A 63 -16.68 10.92 -13.26
CA ASN A 63 -18.12 11.00 -13.03
C ASN A 63 -18.45 12.02 -11.92
N LYS A 64 -19.54 12.77 -12.10
CA LYS A 64 -20.07 13.77 -11.14
C LYS A 64 -20.16 13.26 -9.69
N SER A 65 -20.58 12.00 -9.52
CA SER A 65 -20.76 11.37 -8.20
C SER A 65 -19.44 11.15 -7.45
N ASP A 66 -18.36 10.97 -8.20
CA ASP A 66 -17.07 10.54 -7.66
C ASP A 66 -16.15 11.74 -7.45
N ILE A 67 -16.25 12.79 -8.30
CA ILE A 67 -15.41 13.99 -8.23
C ILE A 67 -15.38 14.58 -6.82
N LYS A 68 -16.56 14.81 -6.21
CA LYS A 68 -16.64 15.42 -4.88
C LYS A 68 -16.05 14.51 -3.78
N LYS A 69 -16.23 13.19 -3.91
CA LYS A 69 -15.70 12.20 -2.95
C LYS A 69 -14.17 12.16 -3.01
N GLU A 70 -13.61 12.10 -4.22
CA GLU A 70 -12.16 12.05 -4.44
C GLU A 70 -11.48 13.38 -4.05
N LEU A 71 -12.09 14.54 -4.35
CA LEU A 71 -11.56 15.85 -3.91
C LEU A 71 -11.55 15.97 -2.39
N LYS A 72 -12.62 15.53 -1.72
CA LYS A 72 -12.67 15.51 -0.25
C LYS A 72 -11.61 14.59 0.34
N PHE A 73 -11.43 13.40 -0.24
CA PHE A 73 -10.39 12.45 0.17
C PHE A 73 -8.98 13.03 0.00
N LEU A 74 -8.67 13.65 -1.15
CA LEU A 74 -7.35 14.25 -1.39
C LEU A 74 -7.07 15.45 -0.47
N ARG A 75 -8.12 16.19 -0.06
CA ARG A 75 -8.03 17.25 0.95
C ARG A 75 -7.76 16.67 2.35
N GLU A 76 -8.49 15.64 2.75
CA GLU A 76 -8.28 14.94 4.04
C GLU A 76 -6.87 14.35 4.13
N CYS A 77 -6.38 13.77 3.02
CA CYS A 77 -5.02 13.26 2.90
C CYS A 77 -3.94 14.34 2.79
N ARG A 78 -4.30 15.63 2.83
CA ARG A 78 -3.41 16.81 2.73
C ARG A 78 -2.56 16.88 1.45
N VAL A 79 -3.04 16.28 0.35
CA VAL A 79 -2.37 16.32 -0.96
C VAL A 79 -2.70 17.62 -1.70
N ILE A 80 -3.95 18.06 -1.59
CA ILE A 80 -4.46 19.26 -2.27
C ILE A 80 -4.97 20.24 -1.22
N ASN A 81 -4.60 21.50 -1.38
CA ASN A 81 -5.21 22.63 -0.70
C ASN A 81 -6.38 23.12 -1.57
N TRP A 82 -7.58 22.96 -1.06
CA TRP A 82 -8.81 23.37 -1.71
C TRP A 82 -9.59 24.31 -0.79
N ASP A 83 -9.81 25.53 -1.27
CA ASP A 83 -10.69 26.52 -0.64
C ASP A 83 -12.08 26.47 -1.30
N GLU A 84 -13.12 26.24 -0.48
CA GLU A 84 -14.51 26.13 -0.94
C GLU A 84 -15.09 27.47 -1.36
N ASN A 85 -14.62 28.58 -0.77
CA ASN A 85 -15.17 29.91 -1.02
C ASN A 85 -14.67 30.47 -2.35
N THR A 86 -13.36 30.38 -2.58
CA THR A 86 -12.70 30.92 -3.77
C THR A 86 -12.60 29.92 -4.92
N MET A 87 -12.91 28.64 -4.68
CA MET A 87 -12.73 27.55 -5.64
C MET A 87 -11.31 27.49 -6.22
N ILE A 88 -10.33 27.82 -5.38
CA ILE A 88 -8.91 27.74 -5.68
C ILE A 88 -8.40 26.36 -5.25
N PHE A 89 -7.66 25.73 -6.15
CA PHE A 89 -7.01 24.44 -5.96
C PHE A 89 -5.51 24.63 -6.11
N SER A 90 -4.73 24.10 -5.17
CA SER A 90 -3.28 24.04 -5.28
C SER A 90 -2.76 22.73 -4.70
N ILE A 91 -1.63 22.25 -5.20
CA ILE A 91 -1.00 21.04 -4.66
C ILE A 91 -0.18 21.44 -3.44
N ASN A 92 -0.38 20.72 -2.33
CA ASN A 92 0.40 20.91 -1.14
C ASN A 92 1.84 20.43 -1.39
N LYS A 93 2.81 21.33 -1.26
CA LYS A 93 4.22 21.04 -1.50
C LYS A 93 4.89 20.30 -0.35
N ASP A 94 4.32 20.39 0.85
CA ASP A 94 4.81 19.68 2.03
C ASP A 94 4.38 18.21 1.94
N TYR A 95 5.05 17.44 1.08
CA TYR A 95 4.73 16.03 0.82
C TYR A 95 4.89 15.14 2.05
N GLU A 96 5.68 15.54 3.05
CA GLU A 96 5.79 14.83 4.33
C GLU A 96 4.44 14.75 5.08
N LYS A 97 3.54 15.72 4.85
CA LYS A 97 2.22 15.76 5.50
C LYS A 97 1.18 14.90 4.77
N TRP A 98 1.49 14.38 3.60
CA TRP A 98 0.54 13.60 2.81
C TRP A 98 0.28 12.24 3.46
N GLN A 99 -0.99 11.91 3.69
CA GLN A 99 -1.42 10.69 4.39
C GLN A 99 -1.83 9.57 3.43
N ILE A 100 -1.06 9.37 2.36
CA ILE A 100 -1.31 8.31 1.37
C ILE A 100 -0.23 7.25 1.49
N ASN A 101 -0.64 5.99 1.40
CA ASN A 101 0.25 4.87 1.59
C ASN A 101 1.29 4.82 0.47
N PRO A 102 2.56 4.50 0.80
CA PRO A 102 3.53 4.18 -0.21
C PRO A 102 3.13 2.92 -1.00
N ASN A 103 3.39 2.91 -2.30
CA ASN A 103 3.22 1.73 -3.13
C ASN A 103 4.19 0.63 -2.68
N LYS A 104 3.68 -0.59 -2.51
CA LYS A 104 4.43 -1.76 -2.00
C LYS A 104 5.68 -2.11 -2.82
N GLY A 105 5.70 -1.75 -4.11
CA GLY A 105 6.82 -2.03 -5.01
C GLY A 105 7.80 -0.86 -5.21
N PHE A 106 7.64 0.24 -4.49
CA PHE A 106 8.49 1.41 -4.69
C PHE A 106 9.84 1.24 -4.01
N GLU A 107 10.92 1.26 -4.80
CA GLU A 107 12.29 1.23 -4.32
C GLU A 107 13.03 2.47 -4.86
N LYS A 108 13.41 3.37 -3.95
CA LYS A 108 14.08 4.64 -4.31
C LYS A 108 15.40 4.41 -5.05
N GLU A 109 16.21 3.47 -4.57
CA GLU A 109 17.52 3.17 -5.16
C GLU A 109 17.42 2.70 -6.61
N LYS A 110 16.40 1.89 -6.94
CA LYS A 110 16.15 1.45 -8.31
C LYS A 110 15.75 2.62 -9.21
N LEU A 111 14.94 3.55 -8.70
CA LEU A 111 14.58 4.76 -9.44
C LEU A 111 15.83 5.62 -9.72
N ASP A 112 16.67 5.83 -8.70
CA ASP A 112 17.91 6.61 -8.83
C ASP A 112 18.90 5.96 -9.83
N GLN A 113 19.03 4.63 -9.80
CA GLN A 113 19.82 3.88 -10.77
C GLN A 113 19.30 4.08 -12.20
N LEU A 114 18.00 3.97 -12.41
CA LEU A 114 17.37 4.20 -13.72
C LEU A 114 17.56 5.65 -14.20
N ILE A 115 17.46 6.64 -13.31
CA ILE A 115 17.73 8.04 -13.65
C ILE A 115 19.20 8.19 -14.09
N HIS A 116 20.13 7.63 -13.33
CA HIS A 116 21.56 7.68 -13.65
C HIS A 116 21.87 7.02 -15.01
N GLU A 117 21.27 5.86 -15.31
CA GLU A 117 21.42 5.20 -16.60
C GLU A 117 20.91 6.06 -17.77
N ASN A 118 19.76 6.73 -17.59
CA ASN A 118 19.18 7.60 -18.62
C ASN A 118 20.02 8.86 -18.85
N ILE A 119 20.55 9.47 -17.78
CA ILE A 119 21.47 10.61 -17.90
C ILE A 119 22.75 10.15 -18.62
N LYS A 120 23.38 9.04 -18.20
CA LYS A 120 24.61 8.51 -18.79
C LYS A 120 24.49 8.20 -20.28
N LYS A 121 23.37 7.60 -20.71
CA LYS A 121 23.08 7.34 -22.13
C LYS A 121 23.04 8.62 -22.96
N PHE A 122 22.67 9.76 -22.37
CA PHE A 122 22.63 11.05 -23.04
C PHE A 122 24.02 11.69 -23.17
N VAL A 123 24.91 11.52 -22.18
CA VAL A 123 26.27 12.10 -22.20
C VAL A 123 27.20 11.41 -23.22
N GLY A 124 26.87 10.19 -23.66
CA GLY A 124 27.69 9.36 -24.57
C GLY A 124 27.75 9.78 -26.04
N LYS A 125 27.23 10.95 -26.43
CA LYS A 125 27.31 11.48 -27.81
C LYS A 125 28.03 12.83 -27.91
N THR A 126 29.00 13.10 -27.05
CA THR A 126 30.02 14.08 -27.43
C THR A 126 31.01 13.39 -28.37
N PRO A 127 31.19 13.85 -29.62
CA PRO A 127 32.29 13.35 -30.44
C PRO A 127 33.57 13.82 -29.77
N THR A 128 34.18 12.96 -28.98
CA THR A 128 35.58 13.14 -28.61
C THR A 128 36.36 12.80 -29.88
N ASN A 129 36.56 13.80 -30.74
CA ASN A 129 37.53 13.65 -31.83
C ASN A 129 38.89 13.39 -31.17
N GLU A 130 39.45 12.20 -31.34
CA GLU A 130 40.71 11.73 -30.75
C GLU A 130 41.97 12.50 -31.24
N GLY A 131 41.80 13.71 -31.78
CA GLY A 131 42.86 14.47 -32.44
C GLY A 131 43.04 15.92 -31.98
N GLU A 132 42.15 16.50 -31.17
CA GLU A 132 42.34 17.87 -30.67
C GLU A 132 42.84 17.86 -29.23
N LYS A 133 44.02 18.44 -29.02
CA LYS A 133 44.53 18.75 -27.67
C LYS A 133 43.40 19.49 -26.95
N VAL A 134 42.87 18.86 -25.90
CA VAL A 134 41.97 19.48 -24.94
C VAL A 134 42.54 20.86 -24.58
N GLY A 135 41.92 21.90 -25.14
CA GLY A 135 42.28 23.27 -24.85
C GLY A 135 42.23 23.44 -23.34
N LYS A 136 43.28 24.02 -22.76
CA LYS A 136 43.29 24.39 -21.36
C LYS A 136 41.96 25.08 -21.06
N ILE A 137 41.25 24.58 -20.06
CA ILE A 137 40.11 25.26 -19.44
C ILE A 137 40.51 26.73 -19.32
N PRO A 138 39.74 27.70 -19.87
CA PRO A 138 39.99 29.09 -19.58
C PRO A 138 39.90 29.24 -18.07
N THR A 139 41.04 29.41 -17.44
CA THR A 139 41.12 30.00 -16.11
C THR A 139 40.45 31.35 -16.28
N ILE A 140 39.21 31.49 -15.84
CA ILE A 140 38.59 32.80 -15.70
C ILE A 140 39.48 33.52 -14.69
N SER A 141 40.36 34.36 -15.23
CA SER A 141 41.12 35.34 -14.48
C SER A 141 40.12 36.19 -13.70
N LYS A 142 40.31 36.22 -12.38
CA LYS A 142 39.62 37.11 -11.46
C LYS A 142 39.67 38.57 -11.95
N SER A 143 38.52 39.11 -12.35
CA SER A 143 38.19 40.54 -12.42
C SER A 143 36.73 40.61 -12.88
N GLU A 144 35.71 41.07 -12.15
CA GLU A 144 35.62 41.95 -10.99
C GLU A 144 34.42 41.47 -10.15
N VAL A 145 34.67 41.08 -8.91
CA VAL A 145 33.58 40.94 -7.92
C VAL A 145 33.33 42.34 -7.38
N GLY A 146 32.14 42.88 -7.65
CA GLY A 146 31.65 44.08 -6.99
C GLY A 146 31.68 43.90 -5.47
N LYS A 147 32.39 44.83 -4.82
CA LYS A 147 32.61 44.99 -3.37
C LYS A 147 31.24 45.15 -2.66
N ILE A 148 30.97 44.87 -1.37
CA ILE A 148 31.61 45.18 -0.07
C ILE A 148 30.78 44.41 1.03
N PRO A 149 31.14 44.30 2.33
CA PRO A 149 32.37 43.90 3.03
C PRO A 149 32.21 42.66 3.95
N THR A 150 33.35 42.03 4.21
CA THR A 150 33.64 40.97 5.20
C THR A 150 33.40 41.39 6.65
N ASN A 151 33.05 40.43 7.51
CA ASN A 151 33.83 40.16 8.74
C ASN A 151 33.77 38.67 9.03
N LEU A 152 34.89 37.98 8.80
CA LEU A 152 35.10 36.57 9.10
C LEU A 152 36.45 36.46 9.79
N ASP A 153 36.48 36.94 11.03
CA ASP A 153 37.52 36.62 12.01
C ASP A 153 36.89 35.83 13.15
N GLU A 154 36.44 34.60 12.86
CA GLU A 154 36.34 33.56 13.88
C GLU A 154 36.77 32.22 13.29
N LYS A 155 37.79 31.61 13.91
CA LYS A 155 38.19 30.22 13.65
C LYS A 155 37.05 29.30 14.09
N VAL A 156 36.24 28.81 13.17
CA VAL A 156 35.28 27.73 13.49
C VAL A 156 36.04 26.40 13.53
N GLY A 157 36.10 25.83 14.73
CA GLY A 157 36.83 24.61 15.06
C GLY A 157 36.32 23.37 14.33
N LYS A 158 37.25 22.50 13.99
CA LYS A 158 36.98 21.14 13.50
C LYS A 158 36.79 20.21 14.70
N THR A 159 35.54 19.92 15.08
CA THR A 159 35.15 18.66 15.75
C THR A 159 33.65 18.42 15.56
N PRO A 160 33.19 17.18 15.32
CA PRO A 160 31.77 16.84 15.21
C PRO A 160 31.15 16.74 16.61
N THR A 161 30.10 17.53 16.88
CA THR A 161 29.32 17.41 18.12
C THR A 161 28.36 16.22 18.00
N ASN A 162 28.56 15.18 18.80
CA ASN A 162 27.65 14.05 18.96
C ASN A 162 26.79 14.25 20.21
N GLU A 163 25.81 15.16 20.20
CA GLU A 163 24.76 15.19 21.23
C GLU A 163 23.40 15.56 20.62
N LEU A 164 22.42 14.66 20.79
CA LEU A 164 21.03 14.84 20.40
C LEU A 164 20.32 15.75 21.40
N VAL A 165 19.97 16.98 20.99
CA VAL A 165 19.15 17.88 21.79
C VAL A 165 17.66 17.57 21.57
N LYS A 166 16.96 17.16 22.64
CA LYS A 166 15.50 17.06 22.68
C LYS A 166 14.92 18.48 22.74
N HIS A 167 14.33 18.95 21.65
CA HIS A 167 13.49 20.15 21.70
C HIS A 167 12.08 19.75 22.17
N GLN A 168 11.70 20.19 23.38
CA GLN A 168 10.29 20.25 23.79
C GLN A 168 9.65 21.50 23.19
N LEU A 169 8.45 21.35 22.65
CA LEU A 169 7.62 22.44 22.17
C LEU A 169 7.28 23.38 23.33
N GLN A 170 7.52 24.68 23.15
CA GLN A 170 6.92 25.70 24.02
C GLN A 170 5.43 25.81 23.68
N GLU A 171 4.57 25.56 24.67
CA GLU A 171 3.14 25.77 24.56
C GLU A 171 2.87 27.28 24.49
N THR A 172 2.45 27.75 23.32
CA THR A 172 1.83 29.06 23.19
C THR A 172 0.46 29.02 23.84
N GLU A 173 0.29 29.81 24.89
CA GLU A 173 -0.98 30.08 25.56
C GLU A 173 -1.98 30.64 24.54
N ILE A 174 -3.00 29.84 24.20
CA ILE A 174 -4.21 30.33 23.53
C ILE A 174 -5.19 30.71 24.65
N PRO A 175 -5.67 31.96 24.69
CA PRO A 175 -6.65 32.41 25.67
C PRO A 175 -8.05 31.99 25.23
N TRP A 176 -8.55 30.90 25.79
CA TRP A 176 -9.95 30.51 25.69
C TRP A 176 -10.36 29.86 27.02
N GLU A 177 -10.84 30.72 27.93
CA GLU A 177 -11.63 30.29 29.08
C GLU A 177 -13.05 29.96 28.59
N GLY A 178 -13.51 28.75 28.91
CA GLY A 178 -14.84 28.28 28.59
C GLY A 178 -15.13 26.91 29.17
N ASN A 179 -15.38 26.87 30.49
CA ASN A 179 -15.98 25.82 31.32
C ASN A 179 -16.01 24.38 30.78
N VAL A 180 -15.24 23.50 31.42
CA VAL A 180 -15.38 22.04 31.33
C VAL A 180 -15.89 21.52 32.68
N GLU A 181 -17.07 20.91 32.69
CA GLU A 181 -17.45 19.94 33.73
C GLU A 181 -16.55 18.71 33.61
N GLU A 182 -15.92 18.36 34.72
CA GLU A 182 -14.90 17.31 34.84
C GLU A 182 -15.42 15.92 34.44
N VAL A 183 -14.71 15.24 33.53
CA VAL A 183 -14.89 13.80 33.29
C VAL A 183 -13.52 13.11 33.49
N PRO A 184 -13.43 12.03 34.31
CA PRO A 184 -12.14 11.50 34.74
C PRO A 184 -11.31 10.87 33.60
N LYS A 185 -10.02 11.19 33.59
CA LYS A 185 -8.99 10.55 32.75
C LYS A 185 -8.67 9.17 33.30
N ASP A 186 -9.38 8.14 32.84
CA ASP A 186 -8.92 6.75 32.85
C ASP A 186 -9.82 5.88 31.95
N SER A 187 -9.53 5.81 30.64
CA SER A 187 -10.05 4.72 29.79
C SER A 187 -9.33 4.62 28.45
N ILE A 188 -8.06 4.20 28.45
CA ILE A 188 -7.35 3.81 27.21
C ILE A 188 -6.87 2.34 27.27
N LYS A 189 -7.11 1.62 28.37
CA LYS A 189 -6.76 0.19 28.48
C LYS A 189 -7.94 -0.77 28.25
N ASP A 190 -9.18 -0.29 28.18
CA ASP A 190 -10.37 -1.14 28.04
C ASP A 190 -10.85 -1.33 26.60
N SER A 191 -10.26 -0.63 25.62
CA SER A 191 -10.68 -0.73 24.21
C SER A 191 -10.12 -1.96 23.49
N TYR A 192 -9.00 -2.54 23.97
CA TYR A 192 -8.34 -3.69 23.33
C TYR A 192 -8.74 -5.06 23.88
N LEU A 193 -9.53 -5.13 24.97
CA LEU A 193 -10.04 -6.40 25.52
C LEU A 193 -11.53 -6.67 25.21
N LYS A 194 -12.28 -5.72 24.64
CA LYS A 194 -13.74 -5.84 24.40
C LYS A 194 -14.16 -6.43 23.05
N ILE A 195 -13.24 -6.79 22.17
CA ILE A 195 -13.58 -7.37 20.85
C ILE A 195 -13.55 -8.91 20.81
N ASN A 196 -13.10 -9.58 21.87
CA ASN A 196 -12.89 -11.03 21.88
C ASN A 196 -13.56 -11.74 23.07
N THR A 197 -14.84 -11.46 23.33
CA THR A 197 -15.65 -12.31 24.22
C THR A 197 -16.89 -12.80 23.51
N THR A 198 -16.75 -13.98 22.91
CA THR A 198 -17.83 -14.89 22.52
C THR A 198 -18.77 -15.06 23.72
N THR A 199 -19.97 -14.47 23.64
CA THR A 199 -21.06 -14.76 24.58
C THR A 199 -22.06 -15.66 23.87
N THR A 200 -21.86 -16.96 24.10
CA THR A 200 -22.88 -17.93 24.48
C THR A 200 -24.31 -17.73 23.94
N ALA A 201 -24.63 -18.54 22.93
CA ALA A 201 -25.88 -19.31 22.78
C ALA A 201 -27.22 -18.58 23.02
N ALA A 202 -27.45 -17.48 22.30
CA ALA A 202 -28.78 -17.15 21.81
C ALA A 202 -28.70 -17.08 20.29
N VAL A 203 -29.59 -17.77 19.59
CA VAL A 203 -29.68 -17.69 18.13
C VAL A 203 -30.02 -16.24 17.78
N GLU A 204 -29.01 -15.44 17.43
CA GLU A 204 -29.22 -14.03 17.08
C GLU A 204 -30.11 -13.97 15.82
N ASN A 205 -31.12 -13.10 15.84
CA ASN A 205 -31.99 -12.89 14.68
C ASN A 205 -31.16 -12.41 13.48
N PRO A 206 -31.31 -13.00 12.28
CA PRO A 206 -30.49 -12.64 11.12
C PRO A 206 -30.53 -11.16 10.75
N ILE A 207 -31.69 -10.52 10.95
CA ILE A 207 -31.86 -9.07 10.71
C ILE A 207 -31.03 -8.26 11.69
N GLN A 208 -31.09 -8.58 12.98
CA GLN A 208 -30.35 -7.86 14.03
C GLN A 208 -28.84 -8.04 13.86
N LEU A 209 -28.39 -9.26 13.56
CA LEU A 209 -26.99 -9.57 13.30
C LEU A 209 -26.49 -8.81 12.05
N PHE A 210 -27.28 -8.77 10.98
CA PHE A 210 -26.94 -7.99 9.79
C PHE A 210 -26.79 -6.50 10.08
N GLU A 211 -27.75 -5.89 10.79
CA GLU A 211 -27.68 -4.46 11.14
C GLU A 211 -26.49 -4.14 12.05
N LYS A 212 -26.16 -5.06 12.96
CA LYS A 212 -25.02 -4.94 13.91
C LYS A 212 -23.67 -4.98 13.20
N LEU A 213 -23.49 -5.88 12.22
CA LEU A 213 -22.19 -6.12 11.57
C LEU A 213 -21.98 -5.35 10.26
N LEU A 214 -23.03 -5.19 9.45
CA LEU A 214 -22.90 -4.71 8.08
C LEU A 214 -23.46 -3.30 7.90
N CYS A 215 -24.77 -3.15 7.67
CA CYS A 215 -25.43 -1.87 7.45
C CYS A 215 -26.93 -1.98 7.73
N ARG A 216 -27.62 -0.82 7.79
CA ARG A 216 -29.09 -0.75 7.85
C ARG A 216 -29.73 -1.47 6.65
N LEU A 217 -30.71 -2.33 6.92
CA LEU A 217 -31.47 -3.04 5.89
C LEU A 217 -32.67 -2.22 5.43
N SER A 218 -32.95 -2.23 4.12
CA SER A 218 -34.22 -1.75 3.58
C SER A 218 -35.35 -2.71 3.96
N PRO A 219 -36.61 -2.25 4.12
CA PRO A 219 -37.77 -3.13 4.34
C PRO A 219 -37.85 -4.32 3.39
N MET A 220 -37.58 -4.11 2.10
CA MET A 220 -37.58 -5.19 1.10
C MET A 220 -36.46 -6.23 1.34
N GLN A 221 -35.31 -5.79 1.86
CA GLN A 221 -34.19 -6.67 2.17
C GLN A 221 -34.46 -7.47 3.44
N MET A 222 -35.15 -6.88 4.43
CA MET A 222 -35.62 -7.60 5.61
C MET A 222 -36.59 -8.72 5.23
N GLU A 223 -37.59 -8.43 4.40
CA GLU A 223 -38.51 -9.45 3.88
C GLU A 223 -37.79 -10.57 3.12
N SER A 224 -36.77 -10.21 2.35
CA SER A 224 -35.93 -11.19 1.64
C SER A 224 -35.15 -12.10 2.61
N LEU A 225 -34.57 -11.55 3.69
CA LEU A 225 -33.92 -12.37 4.73
C LEU A 225 -34.91 -13.33 5.40
N ILE A 226 -36.11 -12.86 5.73
CA ILE A 226 -37.19 -13.70 6.31
C ILE A 226 -37.57 -14.81 5.32
N LYS A 227 -37.62 -14.52 4.01
CA LYS A 227 -37.87 -15.52 2.98
C LYS A 227 -36.76 -16.57 2.92
N TRP A 228 -35.50 -16.17 3.03
CA TRP A 228 -34.36 -17.10 3.05
C TRP A 228 -34.34 -17.96 4.31
N GLU A 229 -34.62 -17.38 5.47
CA GLU A 229 -34.77 -18.13 6.72
C GLU A 229 -35.83 -19.23 6.60
N LYS A 230 -36.99 -18.91 6.00
CA LYS A 230 -38.03 -19.91 5.69
C LYS A 230 -37.54 -20.98 4.70
N ALA A 231 -36.79 -20.59 3.67
CA ALA A 231 -36.25 -21.53 2.67
C ALA A 231 -35.28 -22.55 3.28
N PHE A 232 -34.51 -22.16 4.29
CA PHE A 232 -33.62 -23.05 5.04
C PHE A 232 -34.30 -23.75 6.23
N LYS A 233 -35.62 -23.94 6.17
CA LYS A 233 -36.43 -24.62 7.21
C LYS A 233 -36.31 -23.96 8.61
N GLY A 234 -36.15 -22.63 8.66
CA GLY A 234 -36.01 -21.89 9.92
C GLY A 234 -34.62 -22.00 10.58
N LYS A 235 -33.61 -22.50 9.86
CA LYS A 235 -32.23 -22.54 10.36
C LYS A 235 -31.56 -21.19 10.17
N SER A 236 -31.84 -20.25 11.07
CA SER A 236 -31.30 -18.89 11.08
C SER A 236 -29.76 -18.87 11.13
N GLU A 237 -29.14 -19.92 11.66
CA GLU A 237 -27.68 -20.13 11.71
C GLU A 237 -27.01 -20.07 10.33
N ILE A 238 -27.65 -20.61 9.29
CA ILE A 238 -27.09 -20.59 7.93
C ILE A 238 -27.04 -19.15 7.42
N VAL A 239 -28.11 -18.38 7.67
CA VAL A 239 -28.17 -16.96 7.27
C VAL A 239 -27.14 -16.14 8.05
N ASN A 240 -26.99 -16.41 9.35
CA ASN A 240 -25.98 -15.76 10.18
C ASN A 240 -24.56 -16.03 9.66
N GLU A 241 -24.24 -17.26 9.27
CA GLU A 241 -22.94 -17.60 8.70
C GLU A 241 -22.68 -16.80 7.40
N ALA A 242 -23.67 -16.64 6.52
CA ALA A 242 -23.52 -15.82 5.31
C ALA A 242 -23.14 -14.36 5.63
N ILE A 243 -23.74 -13.80 6.68
CA ILE A 243 -23.47 -12.44 7.14
C ILE A 243 -22.04 -12.33 7.70
N THR A 244 -21.61 -13.30 8.52
CA THR A 244 -20.22 -13.32 9.03
C THR A 244 -19.19 -13.44 7.91
N ILE A 245 -19.46 -14.24 6.88
CA ILE A 245 -18.58 -14.38 5.72
C ILE A 245 -18.50 -13.07 4.92
N ALA A 246 -19.63 -12.37 4.79
CA ALA A 246 -19.67 -11.07 4.14
C ALA A 246 -18.83 -10.02 4.88
N ASP A 247 -18.89 -10.00 6.21
CA ASP A 247 -18.08 -9.11 7.03
C ASP A 247 -16.58 -9.45 6.92
N ASN A 248 -16.22 -10.74 7.08
CA ASN A 248 -14.84 -11.22 6.97
C ASN A 248 -14.19 -10.93 5.61
N LYS A 249 -14.97 -10.95 4.52
CA LYS A 249 -14.51 -10.61 3.16
C LYS A 249 -14.58 -9.11 2.86
N ASN A 250 -14.95 -8.28 3.83
CA ASN A 250 -15.20 -6.84 3.70
C ASN A 250 -16.20 -6.49 2.58
N LYS A 251 -17.17 -7.38 2.31
CA LYS A 251 -18.24 -7.20 1.32
C LYS A 251 -19.55 -6.89 2.02
N ARG A 252 -19.59 -5.74 2.68
CA ARG A 252 -20.65 -5.34 3.63
C ARG A 252 -21.92 -4.79 2.98
N TYR A 253 -22.54 -5.56 2.08
CA TYR A 253 -23.81 -5.17 1.43
C TYR A 253 -24.69 -6.40 1.17
N PHE A 254 -26.02 -6.18 1.18
CA PHE A 254 -27.02 -7.27 1.11
C PHE A 254 -26.86 -8.16 -0.12
N GLY A 255 -26.56 -7.58 -1.29
CA GLY A 255 -26.42 -8.36 -2.53
C GLY A 255 -25.35 -9.45 -2.47
N PHE A 256 -24.29 -9.28 -1.67
CA PHE A 256 -23.30 -10.34 -1.48
C PHE A 256 -23.80 -11.47 -0.58
N VAL A 257 -24.54 -11.12 0.48
CA VAL A 257 -25.20 -12.10 1.36
C VAL A 257 -26.24 -12.90 0.57
N GLU A 258 -27.07 -12.23 -0.23
CA GLU A 258 -28.05 -12.88 -1.09
C GLU A 258 -27.39 -13.81 -2.13
N PHE A 259 -26.24 -13.42 -2.67
CA PHE A 259 -25.46 -14.26 -3.57
C PHE A 259 -25.01 -15.56 -2.89
N LEU A 260 -24.48 -15.49 -1.66
CA LEU A 260 -24.08 -16.68 -0.90
C LEU A 260 -25.29 -17.59 -0.62
N LEU A 261 -26.40 -17.02 -0.16
CA LEU A 261 -27.62 -17.77 0.15
C LEU A 261 -28.19 -18.48 -1.09
N LYS A 262 -28.22 -17.80 -2.25
CA LYS A 262 -28.62 -18.41 -3.53
C LYS A 262 -27.70 -19.57 -3.91
N GLU A 263 -26.40 -19.38 -3.76
CA GLU A 263 -25.42 -20.41 -4.09
C GLU A 263 -25.57 -21.65 -3.21
N TRP A 264 -25.77 -21.48 -1.90
CA TRP A 264 -25.95 -22.59 -0.99
C TRP A 264 -27.29 -23.30 -1.18
N ALA A 265 -28.36 -22.54 -1.48
CA ALA A 265 -29.66 -23.11 -1.84
C ALA A 265 -29.59 -23.94 -3.14
N ASN A 266 -28.90 -23.44 -4.17
CA ASN A 266 -28.71 -24.17 -5.43
C ASN A 266 -27.93 -25.48 -5.25
N ASN A 267 -27.00 -25.52 -4.30
CA ASN A 267 -26.24 -26.72 -3.95
C ASN A 267 -26.94 -27.61 -2.91
N ASN A 268 -28.20 -27.31 -2.55
CA ASN A 268 -28.99 -28.03 -1.55
C ASN A 268 -28.29 -28.19 -0.19
N LEU A 269 -27.54 -27.18 0.24
CA LEU A 269 -26.82 -27.18 1.52
C LEU A 269 -27.79 -26.78 2.66
N ASP A 270 -28.33 -27.78 3.33
CA ASP A 270 -29.37 -27.63 4.37
C ASP A 270 -28.83 -27.75 5.81
N SER A 271 -27.51 -27.85 5.98
CA SER A 271 -26.84 -27.96 7.27
C SER A 271 -25.66 -26.99 7.37
N LEU A 272 -25.47 -26.40 8.55
CA LEU A 272 -24.38 -25.46 8.83
C LEU A 272 -23.00 -26.10 8.56
N ASP A 273 -22.81 -27.35 8.97
CA ASP A 273 -21.56 -28.08 8.76
C ASP A 273 -21.27 -28.30 7.28
N ARG A 274 -22.30 -28.57 6.48
CA ARG A 274 -22.18 -28.74 5.03
C ARG A 274 -21.81 -27.41 4.34
N VAL A 275 -22.40 -26.30 4.79
CA VAL A 275 -22.07 -24.96 4.29
C VAL A 275 -20.61 -24.61 4.59
N ARG A 276 -20.14 -24.85 5.82
CA ARG A 276 -18.75 -24.61 6.22
C ARG A 276 -17.76 -25.47 5.43
N ALA A 277 -18.04 -26.76 5.26
CA ALA A 277 -17.22 -27.64 4.45
C ALA A 277 -17.14 -27.17 2.99
N PHE A 278 -18.27 -26.76 2.42
CA PHE A 278 -18.34 -26.24 1.06
C PHE A 278 -17.52 -24.94 0.85
N GLU A 279 -17.60 -24.00 1.79
CA GLU A 279 -16.80 -22.77 1.74
C GLU A 279 -15.30 -23.04 1.96
N GLN A 280 -14.95 -24.00 2.83
CA GLN A 280 -13.56 -24.45 3.00
C GLN A 280 -12.99 -25.09 1.73
N GLU A 281 -13.78 -25.91 1.03
CA GLU A 281 -13.38 -26.48 -0.26
C GLU A 281 -13.13 -25.42 -1.33
N LYS A 282 -14.01 -24.41 -1.44
CA LYS A 282 -13.80 -23.27 -2.34
C LYS A 282 -12.52 -22.51 -2.00
N PHE A 283 -12.25 -22.31 -0.72
CA PHE A 283 -11.03 -21.65 -0.28
C PHE A 283 -9.79 -22.48 -0.66
N ASN A 284 -9.84 -23.80 -0.49
CA ASN A 284 -8.75 -24.69 -0.87
C ASN A 284 -8.53 -24.77 -2.39
N LYS A 285 -9.60 -24.72 -3.19
CA LYS A 285 -9.53 -24.70 -4.68
C LYS A 285 -9.00 -23.36 -5.23
N THR A 286 -9.22 -22.25 -4.53
CA THR A 286 -8.77 -20.91 -4.95
C THR A 286 -7.34 -20.58 -4.52
N LYS A 287 -6.73 -21.38 -3.62
CA LYS A 287 -5.29 -21.25 -3.34
C LYS A 287 -4.52 -21.52 -4.63
N PRO A 288 -3.59 -20.62 -5.04
CA PRO A 288 -2.77 -20.87 -6.20
C PRO A 288 -2.02 -22.18 -5.98
N ARG A 289 -2.25 -23.16 -6.86
CA ARG A 289 -1.39 -24.35 -6.91
C ARG A 289 0.03 -23.83 -7.03
N SER A 290 0.83 -24.09 -5.99
CA SER A 290 2.24 -23.71 -5.95
C SER A 290 2.88 -24.10 -7.27
N GLY A 291 3.51 -23.14 -7.94
CA GLY A 291 3.96 -23.21 -9.33
C GLY A 291 5.13 -24.16 -9.59
N TYR A 292 5.20 -25.30 -8.91
CA TYR A 292 6.20 -26.36 -9.07
C TYR A 292 6.09 -27.13 -10.41
N GLY A 293 5.29 -26.65 -11.36
CA GLY A 293 5.12 -27.28 -12.67
C GLY A 293 5.85 -26.60 -13.83
N ARG A 294 6.46 -25.42 -13.63
CA ARG A 294 7.23 -24.76 -14.70
C ARG A 294 8.70 -25.13 -14.57
N LYS A 295 9.20 -25.95 -15.50
CA LYS A 295 10.64 -26.18 -15.64
C LYS A 295 11.32 -24.83 -15.93
N PRO A 296 12.43 -24.49 -15.24
CA PRO A 296 13.15 -23.25 -15.51
C PRO A 296 13.63 -23.23 -16.97
N ILE A 297 13.48 -22.08 -17.64
CA ILE A 297 13.85 -21.86 -19.05
C ILE A 297 15.34 -22.11 -19.32
N ARG A 298 16.18 -21.96 -18.30
CA ARG A 298 17.62 -22.19 -18.35
C ARG A 298 17.97 -23.31 -17.37
N THR A 299 18.41 -24.44 -17.90
CA THR A 299 19.12 -25.47 -17.15
C THR A 299 20.61 -25.18 -17.23
N GLU A 300 21.25 -24.97 -16.09
CA GLU A 300 22.70 -24.86 -16.06
C GLU A 300 23.30 -26.21 -16.51
N LYS A 301 24.25 -26.18 -17.46
CA LYS A 301 25.01 -27.38 -17.81
C LYS A 301 25.94 -27.67 -16.65
N VAL A 302 25.54 -28.61 -15.81
CA VAL A 302 26.39 -29.05 -14.71
C VAL A 302 27.48 -29.96 -15.29
N PRO A 303 28.74 -29.79 -14.89
CA PRO A 303 29.83 -30.64 -15.40
C PRO A 303 29.62 -32.13 -15.12
N ASP A 304 30.06 -32.99 -16.04
CA ASP A 304 29.90 -34.45 -15.97
C ASP A 304 30.45 -35.10 -14.68
N TRP A 305 31.44 -34.46 -14.04
CA TRP A 305 32.00 -34.94 -12.78
C TRP A 305 30.98 -34.88 -11.63
N TYR A 306 30.06 -33.90 -11.65
CA TYR A 306 29.05 -33.71 -10.60
C TYR A 306 27.95 -34.78 -10.68
N GLU A 307 27.55 -35.16 -11.89
CA GLU A 307 26.58 -36.25 -12.10
C GLU A 307 27.16 -37.61 -11.68
N LYS A 308 28.43 -37.87 -12.01
CA LYS A 308 29.14 -39.08 -11.54
C LYS A 308 29.22 -39.15 -10.02
N GLN A 309 29.43 -38.01 -9.34
CA GLN A 309 29.50 -37.97 -7.88
C GLN A 309 28.14 -38.29 -7.24
N LYS A 310 27.03 -37.80 -7.82
CA LYS A 310 25.67 -38.15 -7.40
C LYS A 310 25.38 -39.64 -7.61
N GLN A 311 25.73 -40.19 -8.76
CA GLN A 311 25.52 -41.61 -9.08
C GLN A 311 26.31 -42.53 -8.13
N GLN A 312 27.54 -42.15 -7.77
CA GLN A 312 28.35 -42.86 -6.78
C GLN A 312 27.75 -42.79 -5.37
N GLN A 313 27.20 -41.64 -4.96
CA GLN A 313 26.51 -41.49 -3.67
C GLN A 313 25.19 -42.26 -3.59
N THR A 314 24.46 -42.42 -4.71
CA THR A 314 23.23 -43.23 -4.76
C THR A 314 23.52 -44.73 -4.80
N ALA A 315 24.66 -45.14 -5.36
CA ALA A 315 25.04 -46.56 -5.46
C ALA A 315 25.70 -47.11 -4.19
N SER A 316 26.29 -46.25 -3.34
CA SER A 316 26.97 -46.66 -2.10
C SER A 316 26.08 -46.63 -0.85
N LYS A 317 24.81 -46.25 -0.97
CA LYS A 317 23.84 -46.37 0.14
C LYS A 317 23.17 -47.75 0.07
N PRO A 318 23.37 -48.65 1.05
CA PRO A 318 22.53 -49.84 1.15
C PRO A 318 21.06 -49.40 1.35
N PRO A 319 20.08 -50.25 0.98
CA PRO A 319 18.67 -49.90 1.09
C PRO A 319 18.33 -49.70 2.56
N ASN A 320 18.29 -48.45 2.98
CA ASN A 320 17.81 -48.11 4.30
C ASN A 320 16.30 -48.29 4.25
N GLN A 321 15.81 -49.35 4.89
CA GLN A 321 14.41 -49.44 5.28
C GLN A 321 14.10 -48.13 6.00
N GLU A 322 13.25 -47.29 5.40
CA GLU A 322 12.61 -46.21 6.13
C GLU A 322 11.68 -46.88 7.14
N GLN A 323 12.21 -47.20 8.32
CA GLN A 323 11.35 -47.35 9.48
C GLN A 323 10.64 -46.01 9.63
N GLU A 324 9.30 -46.03 9.62
CA GLU A 324 8.45 -44.88 9.88
C GLU A 324 8.76 -44.37 11.31
N GLU A 325 9.82 -43.57 11.46
CA GLU A 325 10.10 -42.88 12.71
C GLU A 325 8.89 -41.99 13.02
N SER A 326 8.31 -42.22 14.20
CA SER A 326 7.18 -41.45 14.72
C SER A 326 7.56 -39.96 14.74
N PRO A 327 6.62 -39.02 14.52
CA PRO A 327 6.91 -37.59 14.52
C PRO A 327 7.67 -37.09 15.75
N GLU A 328 7.52 -37.77 16.89
CA GLU A 328 8.19 -37.45 18.14
C GLU A 328 9.67 -37.86 18.15
N GLU A 329 10.01 -39.00 17.56
CA GLU A 329 11.40 -39.47 17.44
C GLU A 329 12.21 -38.57 16.51
N LYS A 330 11.59 -38.12 15.41
CA LYS A 330 12.18 -37.12 14.51
C LYS A 330 12.46 -35.80 15.22
N ARG A 331 11.55 -35.36 16.11
CA ARG A 331 11.73 -34.13 16.90
C ARG A 331 12.87 -34.27 17.90
N ALA A 332 12.95 -35.40 18.61
CA ALA A 332 14.03 -35.67 19.57
C ALA A 332 15.41 -35.66 18.88
N ARG A 333 15.51 -36.31 17.72
CA ARG A 333 16.76 -36.36 16.94
C ARG A 333 17.22 -34.97 16.46
N LEU A 334 16.28 -34.14 16.01
CA LEU A 334 16.60 -32.77 15.57
C LEU A 334 17.09 -31.90 16.72
N LEU A 335 16.50 -32.04 17.91
CA LEU A 335 16.95 -31.32 19.12
C LEU A 335 18.35 -31.76 19.55
N GLU A 336 18.68 -33.04 19.42
CA GLU A 336 20.00 -33.56 19.74
C GLU A 336 21.08 -33.06 18.77
N ILE A 337 20.74 -32.98 17.47
CA ILE A 337 21.60 -32.37 16.46
C ILE A 337 21.79 -30.89 16.77
N GLN A 338 20.73 -30.17 17.12
CA GLN A 338 20.80 -28.75 17.48
C GLN A 338 21.69 -28.49 18.70
N LYS A 339 21.63 -29.37 19.72
CA LYS A 339 22.55 -29.34 20.88
C LYS A 339 24.01 -29.57 20.48
N LYS A 340 24.27 -30.49 19.55
CA LYS A 340 25.65 -30.71 19.06
C LYS A 340 26.23 -29.48 18.38
N TYR A 341 25.43 -28.75 17.60
CA TYR A 341 25.87 -27.50 16.96
C TYR A 341 25.99 -26.31 17.92
N GLN A 342 25.19 -26.28 18.99
CA GLN A 342 25.33 -25.29 20.06
C GLN A 342 26.63 -25.52 20.85
N ASN A 343 27.05 -26.77 21.04
CA ASN A 343 28.30 -27.12 21.73
C ASN A 343 29.55 -27.08 20.83
N SER A 344 29.39 -27.03 19.51
CA SER A 344 30.50 -26.95 18.55
C SER A 344 30.78 -25.52 18.07
N GLY A 345 30.24 -24.51 18.73
CA GLY A 345 30.62 -23.11 18.55
C GLY A 345 31.91 -22.81 19.31
N PHE A 346 33.05 -23.04 18.66
CA PHE A 346 34.34 -22.44 19.00
C PHE A 346 34.82 -21.59 17.83
#